data_AF-A0A956J5B4-F1
#
_entry.id   AF-A0A956J5B4-F1
#
_cell.length_a   1.000
_cell.length_b   1.000
_cell.length_c   1.000
_cell.angle_alpha   90.00
_cell.angle_beta   90.00
_cell.angle_gamma   90.00
#
_symmetry.space_group_name_H-M   'P 1'
#
loop_
_entity.id
_entity.type
_entity.pdbx_description
1 polymer ?
#
loop_
_entity_poly.entity_id
_entity_poly.type
_entity_poly.pdbx_seq_one_letter_code
_entity_poly.pdbx_strand_id
1 'polypeptide(L)'
;APGVVLADFAGRRGDYLKALAGELVRVAEQLLDAWRAGFAVEISEAGLDHVELFPTLPAALGAMVQKAAVLVEMIRGDKLGKPLGDAAGGVAQPDKCESQYSGDGMQDILHNLDGVSGLLFGQPSDEATARPEVLGLSTYLTRLKPELAGRVRATFDAAVAACLNVEQPLTHAIEHAPSGVRSAADALGDLQRVIEVDVLGALSVSVGFSGNDGD
;
A
#
# COMPACT_ATOMS: atom_id res chain seq x y z
N ALA A 1 -3.14 -15.25 32.50
CA ALA A 1 -1.79 -15.10 33.11
C ALA A 1 -0.75 -15.64 32.13
N PRO A 2 0.43 -14.99 31.97
CA PRO A 2 1.45 -15.36 30.98
C PRO A 2 1.90 -16.84 31.01
N GLY A 3 1.86 -17.47 32.20
CA GLY A 3 2.21 -18.88 32.37
C GLY A 3 1.26 -19.89 31.72
N VAL A 4 0.01 -19.52 31.43
CA VAL A 4 -0.98 -20.41 30.76
C VAL A 4 -0.70 -20.44 29.24
N VAL A 5 -0.32 -19.31 28.66
CA VAL A 5 -0.02 -19.18 27.22
C VAL A 5 1.22 -20.01 26.85
N LEU A 6 2.27 -20.00 27.69
CA LEU A 6 3.49 -20.77 27.41
C LEU A 6 3.29 -22.30 27.52
N ALA A 7 2.37 -22.77 28.38
CA ALA A 7 2.04 -24.18 28.48
C ALA A 7 1.31 -24.70 27.23
N ASP A 8 0.48 -23.87 26.59
CA ASP A 8 -0.23 -24.19 25.34
C ASP A 8 0.68 -24.33 24.12
N PHE A 9 1.91 -23.81 24.20
CA PHE A 9 2.95 -23.98 23.19
C PHE A 9 3.94 -25.11 23.51
N ALA A 10 3.71 -25.90 24.56
CA ALA A 10 4.46 -27.14 24.75
C ALA A 10 4.11 -28.16 23.66
N GLY A 11 5.12 -28.79 23.04
CA GLY A 11 4.94 -29.81 22.00
C GLY A 11 4.58 -29.25 20.62
N ARG A 12 3.73 -29.97 19.86
CA ARG A 12 3.53 -29.75 18.41
C ARG A 12 3.13 -28.31 18.02
N ARG A 13 2.39 -27.59 18.87
CA ARG A 13 2.01 -26.19 18.60
C ARG A 13 3.21 -25.24 18.65
N GLY A 14 4.10 -25.42 19.63
CA GLY A 14 5.34 -24.64 19.70
C GLY A 14 6.32 -25.00 18.60
N ASP A 15 6.43 -26.29 18.25
CA ASP A 15 7.28 -26.73 17.13
C ASP A 15 6.78 -26.13 15.81
N TYR A 16 5.47 -26.12 15.59
CA TYR A 16 4.86 -25.49 14.42
C TYR A 16 5.10 -23.98 14.38
N LEU A 17 4.90 -23.26 15.49
CA LEU A 17 5.16 -21.82 15.56
C LEU A 17 6.62 -21.49 15.26
N LYS A 18 7.57 -22.27 15.80
CA LYS A 18 9.00 -22.11 15.49
C LYS A 18 9.31 -22.34 14.02
N ALA A 19 8.75 -23.39 13.42
CA ALA A 19 8.93 -23.68 12.01
C ALA A 19 8.36 -22.56 11.13
N LEU A 20 7.15 -22.07 11.44
CA LEU A 20 6.52 -20.97 10.73
C LEU A 20 7.32 -19.67 10.85
N ALA A 21 7.79 -19.32 12.05
CA ALA A 21 8.62 -18.13 12.26
C ALA A 21 9.96 -18.24 11.51
N GLY A 22 10.59 -19.40 11.52
CA GLY A 22 11.81 -19.65 10.74
C GLY A 22 11.59 -19.50 9.24
N GLU A 23 10.45 -19.97 8.74
CA GLU A 23 10.07 -19.81 7.33
C GLU A 23 9.81 -18.34 6.97
N LEU A 24 9.15 -17.58 7.83
CA LEU A 24 8.93 -16.14 7.61
C LEU A 24 10.26 -15.36 7.54
N VAL A 25 11.20 -15.64 8.44
CA VAL A 25 12.55 -15.05 8.39
C VAL A 25 13.24 -15.39 7.08
N ARG A 26 13.23 -16.68 6.69
CA ARG A 26 13.85 -17.17 5.46
C ARG A 26 13.27 -16.47 4.22
N VAL A 27 11.95 -16.32 4.13
CA VAL A 27 11.29 -15.66 3.01
C VAL A 27 11.61 -14.15 2.98
N ALA A 28 11.64 -13.50 4.14
CA ALA A 28 12.00 -12.07 4.23
C ALA A 28 13.46 -11.82 3.80
N GLU A 29 14.39 -12.68 4.22
CA GLU A 29 15.78 -12.63 3.79
C GLU A 29 15.91 -12.84 2.27
N GLN A 30 15.21 -13.83 1.71
CA GLN A 30 15.20 -14.06 0.26
C GLN A 30 14.65 -12.88 -0.54
N LEU A 31 13.60 -12.24 -0.03
CA LEU A 31 13.07 -11.03 -0.65
C LEU A 31 14.10 -9.90 -0.62
N LEU A 32 14.73 -9.65 0.53
CA LEU A 32 15.76 -8.63 0.68
C LEU A 32 16.96 -8.88 -0.25
N ASP A 33 17.40 -10.13 -0.33
CA ASP A 33 18.50 -10.54 -1.20
C ASP A 33 18.14 -10.36 -2.68
N ALA A 34 16.93 -10.76 -3.10
CA ALA A 34 16.47 -10.54 -4.48
C ALA A 34 16.42 -9.06 -4.86
N TRP A 35 15.99 -8.20 -3.92
CA TRP A 35 16.02 -6.75 -4.11
C TRP A 35 17.44 -6.21 -4.30
N ARG A 36 18.38 -6.64 -3.45
CA ARG A 36 19.78 -6.18 -3.47
C ARG A 36 20.58 -6.75 -4.63
N ALA A 37 20.27 -7.97 -5.07
CA ALA A 37 21.03 -8.69 -6.08
C ALA A 37 20.74 -8.23 -7.52
N GLY A 38 19.65 -7.48 -7.75
CA GLY A 38 19.39 -6.94 -9.09
C GLY A 38 18.09 -6.17 -9.26
N PHE A 39 17.03 -6.49 -8.51
CA PHE A 39 15.73 -5.84 -8.75
C PHE A 39 15.75 -4.33 -8.47
N ALA A 40 16.55 -3.87 -7.49
CA ALA A 40 16.73 -2.44 -7.28
C ALA A 40 17.34 -1.73 -8.51
N VAL A 41 18.28 -2.38 -9.19
CA VAL A 41 18.94 -1.86 -10.41
C VAL A 41 17.93 -1.73 -11.55
N GLU A 42 17.04 -2.72 -11.71
CA GLU A 42 15.99 -2.68 -12.74
C GLU A 42 15.15 -1.40 -12.66
N ILE A 43 14.90 -0.90 -11.45
CA ILE A 43 14.13 0.34 -11.25
C ILE A 43 15.03 1.57 -11.30
N SER A 44 16.17 1.58 -10.59
CA SER A 44 17.01 2.78 -10.45
C SER A 44 17.76 3.15 -11.73
N GLU A 45 17.99 2.18 -12.60
CA GLU A 45 18.72 2.33 -13.87
C GLU A 45 17.82 2.10 -15.09
N ALA A 46 16.50 2.17 -14.90
CA ALA A 46 15.51 1.95 -15.95
C ALA A 46 15.79 2.80 -17.20
N GLY A 47 15.81 2.15 -18.36
CA GLY A 47 16.17 2.78 -19.64
C GLY A 47 17.64 2.66 -20.06
N LEU A 48 18.50 2.05 -19.24
CA LEU A 48 19.86 1.67 -19.65
C LEU A 48 19.88 0.29 -20.33
N ASP A 49 20.85 0.07 -21.21
CA ASP A 49 20.93 -1.11 -22.09
C ASP A 49 20.98 -2.46 -21.35
N HIS A 50 21.44 -2.48 -20.10
CA HIS A 50 21.56 -3.70 -19.29
C HIS A 50 20.32 -4.00 -18.43
N VAL A 51 19.28 -3.17 -18.48
CA VAL A 51 18.02 -3.36 -17.74
C VAL A 51 17.00 -4.10 -18.61
N GLU A 52 16.44 -5.19 -18.08
CA GLU A 52 15.53 -6.07 -18.85
C GLU A 52 14.04 -5.81 -18.52
N LEU A 53 13.68 -5.64 -17.24
CA LEU A 53 12.30 -5.55 -16.80
C LEU A 53 11.68 -4.19 -17.11
N PHE A 54 12.48 -3.13 -17.03
CA PHE A 54 12.04 -1.76 -17.28
C PHE A 54 12.92 -1.09 -18.33
N PRO A 55 12.71 -1.40 -19.63
CA PRO A 55 13.54 -0.91 -20.71
C PRO A 55 13.42 0.61 -20.93
N THR A 56 12.55 1.30 -20.18
CA THR A 56 12.43 2.76 -20.18
C THR A 56 12.10 3.25 -18.77
N LEU A 57 12.57 4.45 -18.42
CA LEU A 57 12.19 5.12 -17.17
C LEU A 57 10.65 5.26 -17.00
N PRO A 58 9.88 5.64 -18.05
CA PRO A 58 8.42 5.61 -18.01
C PRO A 58 7.81 4.28 -17.60
N ALA A 59 8.36 3.15 -18.08
CA ALA A 59 7.86 1.83 -17.73
C ALA A 59 8.06 1.51 -16.24
N ALA A 60 9.24 1.81 -15.69
CA ALA A 60 9.52 1.66 -14.26
C ALA A 60 8.59 2.54 -13.42
N LEU A 61 8.48 3.83 -13.77
CA LEU A 61 7.66 4.78 -13.02
C LEU A 61 6.17 4.41 -13.07
N GLY A 62 5.66 4.09 -14.26
CA GLY A 62 4.28 3.65 -14.45
C GLY A 62 3.97 2.37 -13.66
N ALA A 63 4.89 1.40 -13.64
CA ALA A 63 4.74 0.17 -12.87
C ALA A 63 4.68 0.43 -11.35
N MET A 64 5.55 1.30 -10.81
CA MET A 64 5.52 1.65 -9.40
C MET A 64 4.21 2.34 -9.00
N VAL A 65 3.74 3.30 -9.80
CA VAL A 65 2.47 4.01 -9.56
C VAL A 65 1.29 3.05 -9.65
N GLN A 66 1.29 2.14 -10.63
CA GLN A 66 0.26 1.11 -10.74
C GLN A 66 0.25 0.19 -9.52
N LYS A 67 1.42 -0.18 -8.97
CA LYS A 67 1.47 -1.01 -7.75
C LYS A 67 0.92 -0.29 -6.52
N ALA A 68 1.12 1.02 -6.40
CA ALA A 68 0.47 1.80 -5.34
C ALA A 68 -1.06 1.83 -5.51
N ALA A 69 -1.56 2.02 -6.74
CA ALA A 69 -3.00 1.94 -7.02
C ALA A 69 -3.60 0.58 -6.65
N VAL A 70 -2.95 -0.52 -7.07
CA VAL A 70 -3.37 -1.90 -6.74
C VAL A 70 -3.37 -2.14 -5.23
N LEU A 71 -2.41 -1.60 -4.49
CA LEU A 71 -2.42 -1.71 -3.03
C LEU A 71 -3.64 -0.99 -2.42
N VAL A 72 -3.96 0.22 -2.88
CA VAL A 72 -5.16 0.95 -2.43
C VAL A 72 -6.45 0.20 -2.82
N GLU A 73 -6.50 -0.38 -4.02
CA GLU A 73 -7.60 -1.24 -4.47
C GLU A 73 -7.78 -2.45 -3.55
N MET A 74 -6.70 -3.16 -3.22
CA MET A 74 -6.75 -4.31 -2.31
C MET A 74 -7.22 -3.91 -0.91
N ILE A 75 -6.78 -2.76 -0.37
CA ILE A 75 -7.30 -2.27 0.91
C ILE A 75 -8.81 -2.05 0.81
N ARG A 76 -9.26 -1.27 -0.19
CA ARG A 76 -10.67 -0.94 -0.38
C ARG A 76 -11.54 -2.18 -0.60
N GLY A 77 -11.17 -3.02 -1.56
CA GLY A 77 -11.97 -4.15 -2.01
C GLY A 77 -11.84 -5.37 -1.11
N ASP A 78 -10.61 -5.74 -0.79
CA ASP A 78 -10.33 -7.00 -0.10
C ASP A 78 -10.32 -6.86 1.41
N LYS A 79 -9.66 -5.82 1.94
CA LYS A 79 -9.55 -5.64 3.40
C LYS A 79 -10.77 -4.99 4.04
N LEU A 80 -11.50 -4.15 3.30
CA LEU A 80 -12.72 -3.48 3.78
C LEU A 80 -14.00 -3.97 3.12
N GLY A 81 -14.04 -4.02 1.78
CA GLY A 81 -15.25 -4.36 1.02
C GLY A 81 -15.74 -5.79 1.21
N LYS A 82 -14.83 -6.79 1.18
CA LYS A 82 -15.20 -8.19 1.45
C LYS A 82 -15.81 -8.36 2.85
N PRO A 83 -15.21 -7.87 3.95
CA PRO A 83 -15.85 -7.90 5.27
C PRO A 83 -17.15 -7.12 5.36
N LEU A 84 -17.30 -6.01 4.63
CA LEU A 84 -18.56 -5.26 4.54
C LEU A 84 -19.68 -6.04 3.84
N GLY A 85 -19.36 -7.13 3.15
CA GLY A 85 -20.34 -7.93 2.42
C GLY A 85 -20.56 -7.46 0.99
N ASP A 86 -19.65 -6.66 0.41
CA ASP A 86 -19.79 -6.16 -0.98
C ASP A 86 -19.95 -7.33 -1.98
N ALA A 87 -19.31 -8.48 -1.71
CA ALA A 87 -19.43 -9.71 -2.49
C ALA A 87 -20.44 -10.73 -1.91
N ALA A 88 -21.12 -10.40 -0.82
CA ALA A 88 -22.07 -11.27 -0.11
C ALA A 88 -23.46 -10.64 0.04
N GLY A 89 -23.84 -9.77 -0.91
CA GLY A 89 -25.17 -9.14 -0.92
C GLY A 89 -25.43 -8.20 0.27
N GLY A 90 -24.38 -7.60 0.83
CA GLY A 90 -24.46 -6.70 1.99
C GLY A 90 -24.51 -7.41 3.34
N VAL A 91 -24.35 -8.75 3.37
CA VAL A 91 -24.22 -9.48 4.64
C VAL A 91 -22.81 -9.26 5.19
N ALA A 92 -22.72 -8.64 6.37
CA ALA A 92 -21.47 -8.42 7.08
C ALA A 92 -20.73 -9.75 7.34
N GLN A 93 -19.42 -9.74 7.09
CA GLN A 93 -18.51 -10.89 7.19
C GLN A 93 -17.29 -10.55 8.05
N PRO A 94 -17.46 -10.35 9.37
CA PRO A 94 -16.36 -10.01 10.28
C PRO A 94 -15.26 -11.08 10.31
N ASP A 95 -15.60 -12.35 10.06
CA ASP A 95 -14.65 -13.46 9.97
C ASP A 95 -13.70 -13.36 8.76
N LYS A 96 -13.98 -12.46 7.81
CA LYS A 96 -13.13 -12.15 6.66
C LYS A 96 -12.18 -10.99 6.92
N CYS A 97 -12.24 -10.34 8.09
CA CYS A 97 -11.27 -9.32 8.44
C CYS A 97 -9.87 -9.94 8.54
N GLU A 98 -8.92 -9.34 7.84
CA GLU A 98 -7.50 -9.63 8.05
C GLU A 98 -7.12 -9.24 9.50
N SER A 99 -6.18 -9.98 10.08
CA SER A 99 -5.70 -9.75 11.46
C SER A 99 -6.79 -9.78 12.54
N GLN A 100 -7.92 -10.46 12.30
CA GLN A 100 -9.03 -10.57 13.26
C GLN A 100 -8.62 -11.15 14.63
N TYR A 101 -7.58 -11.98 14.68
CA TYR A 101 -7.11 -12.61 15.92
C TYR A 101 -6.24 -11.70 16.78
N SER A 102 -5.55 -10.71 16.20
CA SER A 102 -4.81 -9.70 16.95
C SER A 102 -5.61 -8.41 17.15
N GLY A 103 -6.59 -8.14 16.28
CA GLY A 103 -7.36 -6.91 16.27
C GLY A 103 -6.71 -5.77 15.47
N ASP A 104 -5.56 -6.02 14.84
CA ASP A 104 -4.72 -4.96 14.23
C ASP A 104 -5.09 -4.59 12.80
N GLY A 105 -6.21 -5.10 12.25
CA GLY A 105 -6.54 -4.94 10.83
C GLY A 105 -6.53 -3.48 10.32
N MET A 106 -6.95 -2.51 11.13
CA MET A 106 -6.86 -1.10 10.76
C MET A 106 -5.44 -0.55 10.83
N GLN A 107 -4.63 -1.02 11.80
CA GLN A 107 -3.22 -0.64 11.88
C GLN A 107 -2.43 -1.18 10.68
N ASP A 108 -2.72 -2.41 10.24
CA ASP A 108 -2.11 -2.99 9.04
C ASP A 108 -2.46 -2.19 7.77
N ILE A 109 -3.70 -1.70 7.67
CA ILE A 109 -4.13 -0.81 6.58
C ILE A 109 -3.33 0.50 6.61
N LEU A 110 -3.14 1.10 7.78
CA LEU A 110 -2.35 2.33 7.92
C LEU A 110 -0.88 2.10 7.54
N HIS A 111 -0.27 0.96 7.90
CA HIS A 111 1.07 0.60 7.43
C HIS A 111 1.14 0.40 5.92
N ASN A 112 0.09 -0.11 5.29
CA ASN A 112 0.03 -0.19 3.82
C ASN A 112 -0.03 1.21 3.19
N LEU A 113 -0.81 2.13 3.76
CA LEU A 113 -0.86 3.52 3.32
C LEU A 113 0.46 4.26 3.55
N ASP A 114 1.21 3.92 4.60
CA ASP A 114 2.56 4.44 4.83
C ASP A 114 3.52 4.07 3.68
N GLY A 115 3.46 2.82 3.20
CA GLY A 115 4.21 2.40 2.01
C GLY A 115 3.82 3.19 0.76
N VAL A 116 2.53 3.49 0.58
CA VAL A 116 2.05 4.36 -0.51
C VAL A 116 2.57 5.79 -0.35
N SER A 117 2.59 6.33 0.88
CA SER A 117 3.16 7.64 1.20
C SER A 117 4.64 7.72 0.82
N GLY A 118 5.41 6.68 1.13
CA GLY A 118 6.83 6.59 0.76
C GLY A 118 7.05 6.78 -0.74
N LEU A 119 6.25 6.15 -1.59
CA LEU A 119 6.33 6.34 -3.05
C LEU A 119 5.86 7.73 -3.48
N LEU A 120 4.70 8.17 -2.99
CA LEU A 120 4.06 9.39 -3.46
C LEU A 120 4.80 10.65 -2.99
N PHE A 121 5.34 10.65 -1.78
CA PHE A 121 5.84 11.85 -1.13
C PHE A 121 7.30 11.75 -0.70
N GLY A 122 7.91 10.56 -0.78
CA GLY A 122 9.32 10.35 -0.46
C GLY A 122 9.59 10.27 1.05
N GLN A 123 8.58 10.50 1.89
CA GLN A 123 8.70 10.36 3.33
C GLN A 123 7.62 9.39 3.83
N PRO A 124 8.00 8.38 4.62
CA PRO A 124 7.07 7.69 5.50
C PRO A 124 6.37 8.72 6.39
N SER A 125 5.13 8.44 6.78
CA SER A 125 4.36 9.18 7.76
C SER A 125 5.01 9.19 9.16
N ASP A 126 5.93 8.25 9.43
CA ASP A 126 6.70 8.19 10.67
C ASP A 126 7.99 9.05 10.59
N GLU A 127 8.03 10.11 11.40
CA GLU A 127 9.18 11.00 11.56
C GLU A 127 10.48 10.27 11.96
N ALA A 128 10.39 9.14 12.68
CA ALA A 128 11.56 8.38 13.11
C ALA A 128 12.28 7.67 11.96
N THR A 129 11.58 7.44 10.84
CA THR A 129 12.13 6.82 9.63
C THR A 129 12.28 7.79 8.46
N ALA A 130 11.83 9.04 8.64
CA ALA A 130 11.93 10.09 7.66
C ALA A 130 13.39 10.37 7.30
N ARG A 131 13.70 10.27 6.01
CA ARG A 131 15.00 10.68 5.47
C ARG A 131 14.81 12.04 4.78
N PRO A 132 15.52 13.10 5.21
CA PRO A 132 15.25 14.48 4.77
C PRO A 132 15.51 14.76 3.28
N GLU A 133 15.98 13.78 2.50
CA GLU A 133 16.40 13.95 1.11
C GLU A 133 15.70 13.02 0.11
N VAL A 134 14.75 12.19 0.55
CA VAL A 134 14.08 11.25 -0.37
C VAL A 134 12.94 11.97 -1.10
N LEU A 135 13.04 12.04 -2.43
CA LEU A 135 12.02 12.63 -3.28
C LEU A 135 10.90 11.63 -3.56
N GLY A 136 9.65 12.07 -3.41
CA GLY A 136 8.48 11.33 -3.90
C GLY A 136 8.03 11.79 -5.27
N LEU A 137 7.11 11.01 -5.86
CA LEU A 137 6.44 11.34 -7.11
C LEU A 137 5.81 12.75 -7.10
N SER A 138 5.32 13.21 -5.95
CA SER A 138 4.76 14.55 -5.76
C SER A 138 5.73 15.64 -6.16
N THR A 139 7.04 15.47 -5.95
CA THR A 139 8.06 16.45 -6.36
C THR A 139 8.07 16.63 -7.87
N TYR A 140 7.96 15.53 -8.61
CA TYR A 140 7.86 15.55 -10.07
C TYR A 140 6.52 16.13 -10.52
N LEU A 141 5.41 15.71 -9.89
CA LEU A 141 4.08 16.24 -10.19
C LEU A 141 3.95 17.73 -9.90
N THR A 142 4.61 18.28 -8.87
CA THR A 142 4.58 19.73 -8.61
C THR A 142 5.17 20.53 -9.76
N ARG A 143 6.20 19.98 -10.43
CA ARG A 143 6.79 20.61 -11.62
C ARG A 143 5.92 20.43 -12.86
N LEU A 144 5.31 19.25 -13.01
CA LEU A 144 4.54 18.89 -14.21
C LEU A 144 3.11 19.48 -14.18
N LYS A 145 2.38 19.28 -13.07
CA LYS A 145 0.98 19.67 -12.84
C LYS A 145 0.77 19.96 -11.33
N PRO A 146 1.06 21.18 -10.84
CA PRO A 146 1.00 21.49 -9.41
C PRO A 146 -0.38 21.27 -8.79
N GLU A 147 -1.45 21.56 -9.52
CA GLU A 147 -2.82 21.28 -9.07
C GLU A 147 -3.07 19.78 -8.84
N LEU A 148 -2.51 18.92 -9.69
CA LEU A 148 -2.61 17.48 -9.51
C LEU A 148 -1.81 17.02 -8.28
N ALA A 149 -0.61 17.57 -8.06
CA ALA A 149 0.17 17.26 -6.85
C ALA A 149 -0.61 17.64 -5.57
N GLY A 150 -1.27 18.81 -5.57
CA GLY A 150 -2.15 19.24 -4.48
C GLY A 150 -3.34 18.29 -4.26
N ARG A 151 -4.00 17.87 -5.34
CA ARG A 151 -5.10 16.88 -5.25
C ARG A 151 -4.64 15.53 -4.70
N VAL A 152 -3.51 15.00 -5.17
CA VAL A 152 -2.95 13.73 -4.69
C VAL A 152 -2.73 13.78 -3.17
N ARG A 153 -2.11 14.86 -2.67
CA ARG A 153 -1.92 15.07 -1.23
C ARG A 153 -3.25 15.12 -0.48
N ALA A 154 -4.18 15.97 -0.92
CA ALA A 154 -5.45 16.16 -0.24
C ALA A 154 -6.28 14.86 -0.20
N THR A 155 -6.32 14.09 -1.29
CA THR A 155 -7.06 12.82 -1.33
C THR A 155 -6.38 11.74 -0.49
N PHE A 156 -5.05 11.70 -0.45
CA PHE A 156 -4.32 10.79 0.43
C PHE A 156 -4.59 11.09 1.91
N ASP A 157 -4.49 12.37 2.31
CA ASP A 157 -4.74 12.80 3.69
C ASP A 157 -6.19 12.50 4.11
N ALA A 158 -7.16 12.70 3.21
CA ALA A 158 -8.55 12.35 3.44
C ALA A 158 -8.76 10.83 3.64
N ALA A 159 -8.10 9.99 2.83
CA ALA A 159 -8.18 8.54 2.97
C ALA A 159 -7.58 8.05 4.29
N VAL A 160 -6.41 8.58 4.68
CA VAL A 160 -5.79 8.29 5.99
C VAL A 160 -6.69 8.72 7.14
N ALA A 161 -7.23 9.94 7.10
CA ALA A 161 -8.13 10.45 8.12
C ALA A 161 -9.41 9.60 8.23
N ALA A 162 -9.97 9.15 7.11
CA ALA A 162 -11.13 8.27 7.11
C ALA A 162 -10.81 6.91 7.75
N CYS A 163 -9.64 6.33 7.46
CA CYS A 163 -9.19 5.08 8.08
C CYS A 163 -8.96 5.24 9.59
N LEU A 164 -8.36 6.34 10.04
CA LEU A 164 -8.14 6.62 11.47
C LEU A 164 -9.44 6.75 12.27
N ASN A 165 -10.54 7.13 11.62
CA ASN A 165 -11.86 7.28 12.25
C ASN A 165 -12.67 5.96 12.32
N VAL A 166 -12.16 4.86 11.76
CA VAL A 166 -12.82 3.56 11.87
C VAL A 166 -12.65 3.00 13.28
N GLU A 167 -13.75 2.56 13.89
CA GLU A 167 -13.74 1.93 15.20
C GLU A 167 -12.88 0.65 15.20
N GLN A 168 -12.18 0.39 16.30
CA GLN A 168 -11.36 -0.81 16.45
C GLN A 168 -11.93 -1.74 17.52
N PRO A 169 -11.82 -3.07 17.35
CA PRO A 169 -11.23 -3.76 16.20
C PRO A 169 -12.13 -3.69 14.95
N LEU A 170 -11.54 -3.86 13.76
CA LEU A 170 -12.28 -3.80 12.48
C LEU A 170 -13.49 -4.76 12.47
N THR A 171 -13.37 -5.94 13.09
CA THR A 171 -14.47 -6.90 13.23
C THR A 171 -15.71 -6.30 13.90
N HIS A 172 -15.52 -5.52 14.97
CA HIS A 172 -16.59 -4.81 15.67
C HIS A 172 -17.19 -3.72 14.79
N ALA A 173 -16.35 -2.93 14.11
CA ALA A 173 -16.82 -1.89 13.20
C ALA A 173 -17.66 -2.44 12.05
N ILE A 174 -17.31 -3.61 11.51
CA ILE A 174 -18.09 -4.29 10.47
C ILE A 174 -19.49 -4.67 10.95
N GLU A 175 -19.63 -5.15 12.19
CA GLU A 175 -20.92 -5.58 12.74
C GLU A 175 -21.78 -4.40 13.23
N HIS A 176 -21.15 -3.38 13.82
CA HIS A 176 -21.85 -2.38 14.61
C HIS A 176 -21.75 -0.94 14.07
N ALA A 177 -20.75 -0.65 13.23
CA ALA A 177 -20.52 0.67 12.64
C ALA A 177 -20.13 0.62 11.15
N PRO A 178 -20.83 -0.17 10.28
CA PRO A 178 -20.39 -0.43 8.91
C PRO A 178 -20.35 0.82 8.03
N SER A 179 -21.12 1.87 8.36
CA SER A 179 -21.08 3.15 7.63
C SER A 179 -19.72 3.86 7.75
N GLY A 180 -19.05 3.75 8.90
CA GLY A 180 -17.71 4.30 9.09
C GLY A 180 -16.68 3.57 8.22
N VAL A 181 -16.75 2.24 8.20
CA VAL A 181 -15.89 1.41 7.35
C VAL A 181 -16.14 1.67 5.86
N ARG A 182 -17.41 1.81 5.45
CA ARG A 182 -17.78 2.17 4.07
C ARG A 182 -17.23 3.54 3.68
N SER A 183 -17.30 4.52 4.57
CA SER A 183 -16.76 5.87 4.34
C SER A 183 -15.25 5.84 4.12
N ALA A 184 -14.52 5.01 4.87
CA ALA A 184 -13.09 4.77 4.64
C ALA A 184 -12.83 4.10 3.28
N ALA A 185 -13.61 3.08 2.91
CA ALA A 185 -13.51 2.41 1.61
C ALA A 185 -13.79 3.36 0.43
N ASP A 186 -14.71 4.30 0.59
CA ASP A 186 -15.03 5.30 -0.44
C ASP A 186 -13.91 6.34 -0.57
N ALA A 187 -13.34 6.83 0.53
CA ALA A 187 -12.19 7.72 0.50
C ALA A 187 -10.95 7.06 -0.16
N LEU A 188 -10.75 5.76 0.09
CA LEU A 188 -9.73 4.96 -0.60
C LEU A 188 -10.04 4.80 -2.09
N GLY A 189 -11.31 4.67 -2.47
CA GLY A 189 -11.73 4.65 -3.88
C GLY A 189 -11.43 5.96 -4.59
N ASP A 190 -11.60 7.08 -3.90
CA ASP A 190 -11.23 8.39 -4.42
C ASP A 190 -9.71 8.50 -4.62
N LEU A 191 -8.92 8.02 -3.66
CA LEU A 191 -7.45 7.96 -3.77
C LEU A 191 -7.03 7.06 -4.94
N GLN A 192 -7.58 5.86 -5.04
CA GLN A 192 -7.32 4.93 -6.14
C GLN A 192 -7.54 5.60 -7.49
N ARG A 193 -8.70 6.23 -7.68
CA ARG A 193 -9.06 6.92 -8.93
C ARG A 193 -8.10 8.06 -9.27
N VAL A 194 -7.68 8.86 -8.29
CA VAL A 194 -6.68 9.93 -8.52
C VAL A 194 -5.36 9.33 -9.00
N ILE A 195 -4.91 8.21 -8.42
CA ILE A 195 -3.66 7.56 -8.83
C ILE A 195 -3.81 6.93 -10.23
N GLU A 196 -4.86 6.14 -10.47
CA GLU A 196 -5.03 5.37 -11.71
C GLU A 196 -5.38 6.23 -12.92
N VAL A 197 -6.18 7.27 -12.73
CA VAL A 197 -6.67 8.10 -13.84
C VAL A 197 -5.79 9.32 -14.00
N ASP A 198 -5.69 10.14 -12.96
CA ASP A 198 -5.06 11.46 -13.10
C ASP A 198 -3.54 11.35 -13.13
N VAL A 199 -2.93 10.59 -12.21
CA VAL A 199 -1.47 10.46 -12.11
C VAL A 199 -0.91 9.66 -13.28
N LEU A 200 -1.39 8.43 -13.53
CA LEU A 200 -0.93 7.65 -14.67
C LEU A 200 -1.21 8.35 -16.01
N GLY A 201 -2.35 9.04 -16.14
CA GLY A 201 -2.65 9.86 -17.31
C GLY A 201 -1.66 11.01 -17.49
N ALA A 202 -1.30 11.73 -16.42
CA ALA A 202 -0.30 12.79 -16.47
C ALA A 202 1.10 12.27 -16.85
N LEU A 203 1.50 11.12 -16.32
CA LEU A 203 2.77 10.49 -16.67
C LEU A 203 2.80 10.07 -18.15
N SER A 204 1.73 9.44 -18.64
CA SER A 204 1.63 9.02 -20.04
C SER A 204 1.71 10.20 -21.02
N VAL A 205 1.04 11.30 -20.70
CA VAL A 205 1.06 12.53 -21.51
C VAL A 205 2.45 13.17 -21.51
N SER A 206 3.10 13.29 -20.34
CA SER A 206 4.44 13.87 -20.27
C SER A 206 5.46 13.09 -21.09
N VAL A 207 5.32 11.77 -21.15
CA VAL A 207 6.21 10.88 -21.91
C VAL A 207 5.98 11.02 -23.42
N GLY A 208 4.73 11.17 -23.85
CA GLY A 208 4.38 11.38 -25.26
C GLY A 208 4.96 12.67 -25.85
N PHE A 209 5.13 13.72 -25.04
CA PHE A 209 5.76 14.97 -25.48
C PHE A 209 7.29 14.94 -25.42
N SER A 210 7.91 14.21 -24.47
CA SER A 210 9.38 14.17 -24.36
C SER A 210 10.09 13.32 -25.43
N GLY A 211 9.37 12.47 -26.17
CA GLY A 211 9.93 11.61 -27.21
C GLY A 211 9.93 12.21 -28.61
N ASN A 212 9.31 13.37 -28.83
CA ASN A 212 9.04 13.89 -30.18
C ASN A 212 9.57 15.31 -30.48
N ASP A 213 10.26 15.98 -29.54
CA ASP A 213 10.87 17.31 -29.76
C ASP A 213 12.33 17.19 -30.26
N GLY A 214 12.55 16.22 -31.14
CA GLY A 214 13.81 16.02 -31.84
C GLY A 214 13.78 16.61 -33.25
N ASP A 215 13.59 17.92 -33.34
CA ASP A 215 13.95 18.76 -34.50
C ASP A 215 14.70 20.04 -34.07
#